data_AF-B7CDS4-F1
#
_entry.id   AF-B7CDS4-F1
#
_cell.length_a   1.000
_cell.length_b   1.000
_cell.length_c   1.000
_cell.angle_alpha   90.00
_cell.angle_beta   90.00
_cell.angle_gamma   90.00
#
_symmetry.space_group_name_H-M   'P 1'
#
loop_
_entity.id
_entity.type
_entity.pdbx_description
1 polymer ?
#
loop_
_entity_poly.entity_id
_entity_poly.type
_entity_poly.pdbx_seq_one_letter_code
_entity_poly.pdbx_strand_id
1 'polypeptide(L)'
;MSWLQAILIGLMSCTAASTIACLGTTVGNYTLNRPLVASLFVGLILGDVSGCIQIGIPMQVMWIALVTPGGTVASDLRAVSYIGIPLAYVGAKAAGMDFGGSDAQGLASSISAMTGVIGITLFYGTAMMNLIWQHWGWAQLDKGNLDCLGKVDVVLPLISHFVLSFLPVTLLCYYGSGAVAELFQSLNVNVWYVKAILSVGSVLPAVGIGILLKSVVSKTSDLIYFMFGFALAASMGLTLIAATVVGGVFALINYQMTMMKATGAVGGASVDYDDEEDI
;
A
#
# COMPACT_ATOMS: atom_id res chain seq x y z
N MET A 1 15.35 17.87 -5.77
CA MET A 1 14.00 18.03 -6.38
C MET A 1 13.58 19.49 -6.26
N SER A 2 12.81 20.05 -7.21
CA SER A 2 12.35 21.45 -7.12
C SER A 2 11.14 21.62 -6.20
N TRP A 3 10.89 22.84 -5.73
CA TRP A 3 9.68 23.18 -4.95
C TRP A 3 8.40 22.87 -5.72
N LEU A 4 8.36 23.17 -7.02
CA LEU A 4 7.21 22.89 -7.87
C LEU A 4 6.90 21.39 -7.90
N GLN A 5 7.92 20.54 -8.08
CA GLN A 5 7.75 19.09 -8.07
C GLN A 5 7.27 18.58 -6.72
N ALA A 6 7.83 19.09 -5.62
CA ALA A 6 7.42 18.71 -4.27
C ALA A 6 5.95 19.08 -3.98
N ILE A 7 5.54 20.28 -4.39
CA ILE A 7 4.15 20.76 -4.23
C ILE A 7 3.19 19.91 -5.07
N LEU A 8 3.56 19.59 -6.31
CA LEU A 8 2.73 18.73 -7.17
C LEU A 8 2.55 17.33 -6.59
N ILE A 9 3.62 16.74 -6.03
CA ILE A 9 3.54 15.45 -5.33
C ILE A 9 2.67 15.55 -4.08
N GLY A 10 2.82 16.62 -3.29
CA GLY A 10 1.96 16.89 -2.14
C GLY A 10 0.48 17.04 -2.52
N LEU A 11 0.19 17.73 -3.62
CA LEU A 11 -1.17 17.87 -4.15
C LEU A 11 -1.74 16.51 -4.56
N MET A 12 -0.96 15.70 -5.29
CA MET A 12 -1.36 14.35 -5.66
C MET A 12 -1.66 13.48 -4.44
N SER A 13 -0.83 13.56 -3.40
CA SER A 13 -1.07 12.87 -2.12
C SER A 13 -2.33 13.36 -1.40
N CYS A 14 -2.70 14.63 -1.58
CA CYS A 14 -3.94 15.18 -1.05
C CYS A 14 -5.14 14.64 -1.84
N THR A 15 -5.07 14.65 -3.17
CA THR A 15 -6.14 14.13 -4.05
C THR A 15 -6.33 12.61 -3.96
N ALA A 16 -5.26 11.88 -3.64
CA ALA A 16 -5.31 10.44 -3.39
C ALA A 16 -5.79 10.09 -1.97
N ALA A 17 -5.97 11.09 -1.10
CA ALA A 17 -6.53 10.88 0.23
C ALA A 17 -8.06 10.68 0.15
N SER A 18 -8.57 9.84 1.05
CA SER A 18 -9.93 9.30 1.05
C SER A 18 -11.07 10.33 1.01
N THR A 19 -10.83 11.58 1.42
CA THR A 19 -11.91 12.54 1.75
C THR A 19 -12.05 13.68 0.76
N ILE A 20 -11.00 13.99 -0.03
CA ILE A 20 -11.03 15.02 -1.10
C ILE A 20 -11.57 14.43 -2.41
N ALA A 21 -11.81 13.13 -2.41
CA ALA A 21 -12.14 12.41 -3.59
C ALA A 21 -13.56 12.76 -4.05
N CYS A 22 -13.64 13.68 -5.02
CA CYS A 22 -14.56 13.55 -6.15
C CYS A 22 -14.46 12.15 -6.85
N LEU A 23 -13.57 11.27 -6.37
CA LEU A 23 -13.20 9.94 -6.84
C LEU A 23 -13.53 8.81 -5.82
N GLY A 24 -14.01 9.12 -4.60
CA GLY A 24 -14.31 8.13 -3.55
C GLY A 24 -13.12 7.31 -3.02
N THR A 25 -13.41 6.37 -2.12
CA THR A 25 -12.43 5.43 -1.52
C THR A 25 -11.82 4.49 -2.55
N THR A 26 -12.59 4.09 -3.56
CA THR A 26 -12.18 3.13 -4.60
C THR A 26 -11.13 3.72 -5.55
N VAL A 27 -11.34 4.94 -6.04
CA VAL A 27 -10.39 5.51 -7.01
C VAL A 27 -9.31 6.30 -6.28
N GLY A 28 -9.66 7.11 -5.27
CA GLY A 28 -8.68 7.86 -4.48
C GLY A 28 -7.80 6.94 -3.64
N ASN A 29 -8.37 6.36 -2.59
CA ASN A 29 -7.57 5.62 -1.61
C ASN A 29 -7.01 4.31 -2.16
N TYR A 30 -7.81 3.54 -2.90
CA TYR A 30 -7.39 2.20 -3.33
C TYR A 30 -6.59 2.20 -4.65
N THR A 31 -6.89 3.08 -5.61
CA THR A 31 -6.21 3.08 -6.92
C THR A 31 -5.02 4.02 -6.95
N LEU A 32 -5.19 5.30 -6.59
CA LEU A 32 -4.12 6.29 -6.68
C LEU A 32 -2.99 6.10 -5.66
N ASN A 33 -3.24 5.43 -4.52
CA ASN A 33 -2.19 5.14 -3.55
C ASN A 33 -1.42 3.84 -3.84
N ARG A 34 -1.77 3.08 -4.88
CA ARG A 34 -1.00 1.88 -5.24
C ARG A 34 0.34 2.29 -5.85
N PRO A 35 1.47 1.77 -5.37
CA PRO A 35 2.79 2.19 -5.83
C PRO A 35 2.98 2.17 -7.35
N LEU A 36 2.35 1.22 -8.06
CA LEU A 36 2.43 1.16 -9.51
C LEU A 36 1.70 2.34 -10.20
N VAL A 37 0.54 2.74 -9.69
CA VAL A 37 -0.22 3.88 -10.22
C VAL A 37 0.44 5.19 -9.80
N ALA A 38 0.88 5.29 -8.55
CA ALA A 38 1.54 6.47 -8.04
C ALA A 38 2.89 6.74 -8.72
N SER A 39 3.68 5.70 -9.02
CA SER A 39 4.95 5.84 -9.75
C SER A 39 4.79 6.43 -11.15
N LEU A 40 3.66 6.19 -11.82
CA LEU A 40 3.34 6.87 -13.07
C LEU A 40 3.23 8.39 -12.87
N PHE A 41 2.44 8.83 -11.90
CA PHE A 41 2.25 10.26 -11.63
C PHE A 41 3.51 10.94 -11.09
N VAL A 42 4.21 10.28 -10.16
CA VAL A 42 5.50 10.76 -9.65
C VAL A 42 6.52 10.85 -10.79
N GLY A 43 6.55 9.87 -11.69
CA GLY A 43 7.42 9.87 -12.87
C GLY A 43 7.12 11.01 -13.84
N LEU A 44 5.83 11.32 -14.06
CA LEU A 44 5.42 12.48 -14.87
C LEU A 44 5.88 13.80 -14.22
N ILE A 45 5.81 13.92 -12.90
CA ILE A 45 6.24 15.12 -12.17
C ILE A 45 7.77 15.26 -12.16
N LEU A 46 8.49 14.14 -12.01
CA LEU A 46 9.95 14.12 -11.96
C LEU A 46 10.61 14.12 -13.35
N GLY A 47 9.85 13.87 -14.40
CA GLY A 47 10.32 13.84 -15.80
C GLY A 47 10.95 12.51 -16.21
N ASP A 48 10.78 11.44 -15.43
CA ASP A 48 11.32 10.11 -15.69
C ASP A 48 10.31 9.03 -15.26
N VAL A 49 9.42 8.68 -16.19
CA VAL A 49 8.36 7.70 -15.94
C VAL A 49 8.92 6.29 -15.81
N SER A 50 9.85 5.89 -16.69
CA SER A 50 10.40 4.54 -16.70
C SER A 50 11.16 4.24 -15.41
N GLY A 51 12.04 5.14 -14.99
CA GLY A 51 12.82 4.97 -13.76
C GLY A 51 11.92 4.92 -12.52
N CYS A 52 10.91 5.78 -12.44
CA CYS A 52 9.97 5.76 -11.32
C CYS A 52 9.12 4.48 -11.27
N ILE A 53 8.67 3.97 -12.42
CA ILE A 53 7.92 2.70 -12.47
C ILE A 53 8.82 1.54 -12.03
N GLN A 54 10.07 1.48 -12.50
CA GLN A 54 11.02 0.44 -12.09
C GLN A 54 11.24 0.42 -10.57
N ILE A 55 11.38 1.60 -9.95
CA ILE A 55 11.45 1.76 -8.50
C ILE A 55 10.13 1.38 -7.80
N GLY A 56 8.99 1.67 -8.42
CA GLY A 56 7.66 1.40 -7.88
C GLY A 56 7.25 -0.08 -7.87
N ILE A 57 7.78 -0.90 -8.78
CA ILE A 57 7.47 -2.35 -8.88
C ILE A 57 7.73 -3.11 -7.56
N PRO A 58 8.94 -3.10 -6.97
CA PRO A 58 9.19 -3.83 -5.72
C PRO A 58 8.32 -3.32 -4.56
N MET A 59 8.07 -2.01 -4.53
CA MET A 59 7.17 -1.40 -3.54
C MET A 59 5.73 -1.89 -3.72
N GLN A 60 5.25 -2.05 -4.95
CA GLN A 60 3.93 -2.62 -5.24
C GLN A 60 3.82 -4.06 -4.73
N VAL A 61 4.85 -4.89 -4.95
CA VAL A 61 4.86 -6.29 -4.49
C VAL A 61 4.80 -6.38 -2.97
N MET A 62 5.52 -5.51 -2.25
CA MET A 62 5.48 -5.46 -0.78
C MET A 62 4.08 -5.20 -0.22
N TRP A 63 3.31 -4.33 -0.88
CA TRP A 63 2.02 -3.86 -0.38
C TRP A 63 0.81 -4.41 -1.14
N ILE A 64 1.02 -5.38 -2.04
CA ILE A 64 -0.07 -6.04 -2.78
C ILE A 64 -1.09 -6.68 -1.82
N ALA A 65 -0.59 -7.09 -0.65
CA ALA A 65 -1.29 -7.70 0.46
C ALA A 65 -2.18 -6.79 1.27
N LEU A 66 -1.89 -5.50 1.22
CA LEU A 66 -2.37 -4.60 2.25
C LEU A 66 -3.86 -4.36 2.04
N VAL A 67 -4.62 -4.96 2.95
CA VAL A 67 -6.01 -4.69 3.23
C VAL A 67 -6.06 -4.09 4.64
N THR A 68 -7.03 -3.22 4.90
CA THR A 68 -7.23 -2.56 6.20
C THR A 68 -8.53 -3.09 6.82
N PRO A 69 -8.52 -4.22 7.53
CA PRO A 69 -9.69 -4.69 8.27
C PRO A 69 -9.93 -3.80 9.50
N GLY A 70 -11.21 -3.54 9.82
CA GLY A 70 -11.60 -2.92 11.09
C GLY A 70 -11.04 -1.51 11.35
N GLY A 71 -10.67 -0.76 10.30
CA GLY A 71 -10.15 0.61 10.43
C GLY A 71 -8.75 0.72 11.04
N THR A 72 -8.04 -0.40 11.26
CA THR A 72 -6.66 -0.40 11.74
C THR A 72 -5.67 -0.41 10.58
N VAL A 73 -4.92 0.67 10.43
CA VAL A 73 -3.99 0.85 9.31
C VAL A 73 -2.60 0.37 9.74
N ALA A 74 -2.23 -0.84 9.30
CA ALA A 74 -0.90 -1.41 9.55
C ALA A 74 0.22 -0.69 8.80
N SER A 75 -0.12 0.03 7.72
CA SER A 75 0.78 0.91 6.95
C SER A 75 -0.05 1.82 6.05
N ASP A 76 0.40 3.04 5.81
CA ASP A 76 -0.29 3.95 4.88
C ASP A 76 0.39 3.99 3.51
N LEU A 77 -0.28 3.38 2.53
CA LEU A 77 0.11 3.33 1.13
C LEU A 77 0.32 4.71 0.50
N ARG A 78 -0.38 5.74 0.97
CA ARG A 78 -0.22 7.10 0.46
C ARG A 78 1.18 7.62 0.74
N ALA A 79 1.70 7.45 1.95
CA ALA A 79 3.05 7.86 2.29
C ALA A 79 4.10 7.03 1.53
N VAL A 80 3.87 5.72 1.39
CA VAL A 80 4.73 4.85 0.56
C VAL A 80 4.82 5.38 -0.88
N SER A 81 3.68 5.75 -1.45
CA SER A 81 3.54 6.14 -2.84
C SER A 81 4.04 7.55 -3.14
N TYR A 82 3.68 8.53 -2.31
CA TYR A 82 3.96 9.94 -2.59
C TYR A 82 5.15 10.49 -1.81
N ILE A 83 5.69 9.77 -0.82
CA ILE A 83 6.96 10.11 -0.16
C ILE A 83 8.01 9.06 -0.54
N GLY A 84 7.69 7.78 -0.43
CA GLY A 84 8.64 6.69 -0.65
C GLY A 84 9.19 6.64 -2.07
N ILE A 85 8.33 6.60 -3.09
CA ILE A 85 8.75 6.51 -4.51
C ILE A 85 9.66 7.67 -4.93
N PRO A 86 9.31 8.97 -4.73
CA PRO A 86 10.18 10.06 -5.15
C PRO A 86 11.51 10.07 -4.41
N LEU A 87 11.54 9.73 -3.12
CA LEU A 87 12.79 9.65 -2.37
C LEU A 87 13.65 8.45 -2.79
N ALA A 88 13.04 7.29 -3.04
CA ALA A 88 13.75 6.12 -3.55
C ALA A 88 14.34 6.37 -4.95
N TYR A 89 13.58 7.01 -5.83
CA TYR A 89 14.07 7.43 -7.14
C TYR A 89 15.26 8.39 -7.03
N VAL A 90 15.16 9.42 -6.18
CA VAL A 90 16.25 10.37 -5.96
C VAL A 90 17.49 9.69 -5.38
N GLY A 91 17.32 8.79 -4.41
CA GLY A 91 18.43 8.03 -3.83
C GLY A 91 19.11 7.11 -4.82
N ALA A 92 18.33 6.34 -5.59
CA ALA A 92 18.87 5.46 -6.63
C ALA A 92 19.62 6.25 -7.71
N LYS A 93 19.06 7.39 -8.12
CA LYS A 93 19.68 8.30 -9.10
C LYS A 93 20.98 8.92 -8.58
N ALA A 94 20.98 9.36 -7.31
CA ALA A 94 22.16 9.96 -6.68
C ALA A 94 23.32 8.95 -6.51
N ALA A 95 22.99 7.69 -6.22
CA ALA A 95 23.96 6.60 -6.15
C ALA A 95 24.39 6.05 -7.52
N GLY A 96 23.79 6.52 -8.63
CA GLY A 96 24.08 6.00 -9.97
C GLY A 96 23.65 4.54 -10.17
N MET A 97 22.62 4.08 -9.45
CA MET A 97 22.12 2.72 -9.56
C MET A 97 21.31 2.53 -10.86
N ASP A 98 21.35 1.32 -11.41
CA ASP A 98 20.33 0.90 -12.36
C ASP A 98 18.99 0.75 -11.64
N PHE A 99 17.98 1.52 -12.04
CA PHE A 99 16.65 1.51 -11.42
C PHE A 99 15.97 0.14 -11.47
N GLY A 100 16.29 -0.68 -12.48
CA GLY A 100 15.82 -2.06 -12.59
C GLY A 100 16.64 -3.08 -11.79
N GLY A 101 17.82 -2.69 -11.29
CA GLY A 101 18.78 -3.57 -10.63
C GLY A 101 18.37 -3.96 -9.20
N SER A 102 19.02 -5.01 -8.68
CA SER A 102 18.77 -5.53 -7.33
C SER A 102 18.98 -4.49 -6.22
N ASP A 103 19.99 -3.63 -6.39
CA ASP A 103 20.36 -2.63 -5.39
C ASP A 103 19.31 -1.52 -5.30
N ALA A 104 18.82 -1.05 -6.45
CA ALA A 104 17.73 -0.08 -6.50
C ALA A 104 16.41 -0.67 -5.97
N GLN A 105 16.14 -1.95 -6.24
CA GLN A 105 14.97 -2.63 -5.69
C GLN A 105 15.06 -2.79 -4.17
N GLY A 106 16.24 -3.12 -3.64
CA GLY A 106 16.49 -3.19 -2.20
C GLY A 106 16.34 -1.83 -1.53
N LEU A 107 16.87 -0.77 -2.15
CA LEU A 107 16.70 0.60 -1.69
C LEU A 107 15.22 1.02 -1.67
N ALA A 108 14.52 0.80 -2.78
CA ALA A 108 13.11 1.14 -2.93
C ALA A 108 12.27 0.45 -1.86
N SER A 109 12.52 -0.84 -1.61
CA SER A 109 11.84 -1.63 -0.60
C SER A 109 12.11 -1.12 0.82
N SER A 110 13.36 -0.80 1.13
CA SER A 110 13.74 -0.25 2.43
C SER A 110 13.10 1.12 2.69
N ILE A 111 13.13 2.02 1.71
CA ILE A 111 12.46 3.33 1.80
C ILE A 111 10.94 3.15 1.90
N SER A 112 10.37 2.16 1.19
CA SER A 112 8.96 1.79 1.26
C SER A 112 8.54 1.42 2.68
N ALA A 113 9.30 0.54 3.33
CA ALA A 113 9.02 0.14 4.71
C ALA A 113 9.07 1.33 5.68
N MET A 114 10.11 2.17 5.59
CA MET A 114 10.25 3.35 6.46
C MET A 114 9.12 4.35 6.25
N THR A 115 8.79 4.66 5.00
CA THR A 115 7.73 5.63 4.68
C THR A 115 6.33 5.11 4.98
N GLY A 116 6.12 3.79 4.92
CA GLY A 116 4.89 3.15 5.40
C GLY A 116 4.63 3.43 6.89
N VAL A 117 5.67 3.35 7.73
CA VAL A 117 5.57 3.65 9.17
C VAL A 117 5.28 5.14 9.42
N ILE A 118 5.97 6.05 8.74
CA ILE A 118 5.69 7.49 8.81
C ILE A 118 4.22 7.76 8.43
N GLY A 119 3.75 7.06 7.41
CA GLY A 119 2.38 7.16 6.93
C GLY A 119 1.33 6.79 7.96
N ILE A 120 1.59 5.80 8.84
CA ILE A 120 0.68 5.44 9.94
C ILE A 120 0.42 6.66 10.83
N THR A 121 1.48 7.39 11.20
CA THR A 121 1.35 8.60 12.01
C THR A 121 0.56 9.68 11.29
N LEU A 122 0.80 9.89 9.99
CA LEU A 122 0.04 10.86 9.19
C LEU A 122 -1.43 10.47 9.06
N PHE A 123 -1.71 9.18 8.89
CA PHE A 123 -3.06 8.64 8.79
C PHE A 123 -3.83 8.85 10.09
N TYR A 124 -3.29 8.38 11.22
CA TYR A 124 -3.95 8.54 12.52
C TYR A 124 -4.03 9.98 12.97
N GLY A 125 -3.03 10.82 12.65
CA GLY A 125 -3.12 12.26 12.88
C GLY A 125 -4.30 12.88 12.12
N THR A 126 -4.48 12.48 10.86
CA THR A 126 -5.61 12.97 10.05
C THR A 126 -6.95 12.46 10.60
N ALA A 127 -7.02 11.21 11.01
CA ALA A 127 -8.21 10.64 11.65
C ALA A 127 -8.55 11.39 12.95
N MET A 128 -7.55 11.67 13.80
CA MET A 128 -7.71 12.44 15.03
C MET A 128 -8.25 13.84 14.77
N MET A 129 -7.71 14.57 13.77
CA MET A 129 -8.25 15.89 13.44
C MET A 129 -9.68 15.81 12.89
N ASN A 130 -10.00 14.77 12.12
CA ASN A 130 -11.36 14.58 11.60
C ASN A 130 -12.38 14.30 12.70
N LEU A 131 -11.99 13.65 13.80
CA LEU A 131 -12.87 13.47 14.97
C LEU A 131 -13.26 14.82 15.61
N ILE A 132 -12.39 15.82 15.57
CA ILE A 132 -12.70 17.18 16.09
C ILE A 132 -13.82 17.81 15.25
N TRP A 133 -13.73 17.69 13.92
CA TRP A 133 -14.77 18.20 13.02
C TRP A 133 -16.09 17.46 13.19
N GLN A 134 -16.03 16.14 13.39
CA GLN A 134 -17.22 15.34 13.68
C GLN A 134 -17.89 15.76 14.99
N HIS A 135 -17.13 15.99 16.07
CA HIS A 135 -17.68 16.45 17.35
C HIS A 135 -18.38 17.80 17.21
N TRP A 136 -17.79 18.74 16.47
CA TRP A 136 -18.44 20.01 16.14
C TRP A 136 -19.72 19.81 15.30
N GLY A 137 -19.68 18.89 14.33
CA GLY A 137 -20.83 18.54 13.49
C GLY A 137 -22.01 18.03 14.31
N TRP A 138 -21.78 17.08 15.21
CA TRP A 138 -22.81 16.57 16.13
C TRP A 138 -23.43 17.70 16.97
N ALA A 139 -22.62 18.61 17.52
CA ALA A 139 -23.12 19.75 18.29
C ALA A 139 -23.94 20.77 17.47
N GLN A 140 -23.78 20.80 16.15
CA GLN A 140 -24.61 21.61 15.24
C GLN A 140 -25.90 20.88 14.82
N LEU A 141 -25.83 19.56 14.66
CA LEU A 141 -27.00 18.71 14.40
C LEU A 141 -28.00 18.74 15.56
N ASP A 142 -27.52 18.73 16.80
CA ASP A 142 -28.36 18.87 18.00
C ASP A 142 -29.13 20.21 18.02
N LYS A 143 -28.64 21.22 17.29
CA LYS A 143 -29.27 22.54 17.13
C LYS A 143 -30.17 22.62 15.89
N GLY A 144 -30.37 21.51 15.17
CA GLY A 144 -31.18 21.42 13.96
C GLY A 144 -30.53 21.98 12.69
N ASN A 145 -29.22 22.28 12.71
CA ASN A 145 -28.53 22.85 11.54
C ASN A 145 -28.02 21.75 10.59
N LEU A 146 -28.85 21.35 9.63
CA LEU A 146 -28.50 20.32 8.64
C LEU A 146 -27.49 20.80 7.58
N ASP A 147 -27.34 22.12 7.39
CA ASP A 147 -26.38 22.68 6.42
C ASP A 147 -24.92 22.45 6.84
N CYS A 148 -24.67 22.03 8.08
CA CYS A 148 -23.33 21.70 8.55
C CYS A 148 -22.81 20.37 8.01
N LEU A 149 -23.69 19.43 7.61
CA LEU A 149 -23.30 18.08 7.17
C LEU A 149 -22.30 18.13 6.01
N GLY A 150 -22.62 18.87 4.94
CA GLY A 150 -21.73 18.99 3.78
C GLY A 150 -20.38 19.64 4.12
N LYS A 151 -20.34 20.51 5.14
CA LYS A 151 -19.09 21.13 5.60
C LYS A 151 -18.25 20.14 6.40
N VAL A 152 -18.87 19.35 7.28
CA VAL A 152 -18.19 18.37 8.15
C VAL A 152 -17.71 17.15 7.36
N ASP A 153 -18.45 16.73 6.33
CA ASP A 153 -18.07 15.57 5.54
C ASP A 153 -17.04 15.88 4.46
N VAL A 154 -17.04 17.10 3.90
CA VAL A 154 -16.22 17.43 2.72
C VAL A 154 -15.21 18.54 3.01
N VAL A 155 -15.66 19.69 3.49
CA VAL A 155 -14.84 20.91 3.55
C VAL A 155 -13.84 20.90 4.71
N LEU A 156 -14.28 20.53 5.91
CA LEU A 156 -13.43 20.52 7.11
C LEU A 156 -12.37 19.41 7.06
N PRO A 157 -12.68 18.18 6.61
CA PRO A 157 -11.66 17.16 6.42
C PRO A 157 -10.66 17.50 5.33
N LEU A 158 -11.06 18.23 4.27
CA LEU A 158 -10.12 18.74 3.26
C LEU A 158 -9.04 19.62 3.89
N ILE A 159 -9.39 20.45 4.87
CA ILE A 159 -8.40 21.23 5.63
C ILE A 159 -7.48 20.30 6.40
N SER A 160 -8.00 19.25 7.04
CA SER A 160 -7.17 18.27 7.73
C SER A 160 -6.16 17.60 6.82
N HIS A 161 -6.61 17.17 5.66
CA HIS A 161 -5.76 16.55 4.65
C HIS A 161 -4.76 17.55 4.08
N PHE A 162 -5.11 18.81 3.90
CA PHE A 162 -4.14 19.82 3.47
C PHE A 162 -3.01 19.99 4.51
N VAL A 163 -3.36 20.03 5.80
CA VAL A 163 -2.37 20.24 6.87
C VAL A 163 -1.56 18.98 7.19
N LEU A 164 -2.15 17.79 7.16
CA LEU A 164 -1.50 16.53 7.58
C LEU A 164 -1.15 15.57 6.43
N SER A 165 -1.60 15.84 5.20
CA SER A 165 -1.15 15.16 3.98
C SER A 165 -0.25 16.06 3.16
N PHE A 166 -0.81 17.16 2.64
CA PHE A 166 -0.11 17.99 1.65
C PHE A 166 1.18 18.59 2.21
N LEU A 167 1.12 19.24 3.38
CA LEU A 167 2.28 19.89 3.99
C LEU A 167 3.41 18.89 4.32
N PRO A 168 3.17 17.81 5.09
CA PRO A 168 4.20 16.84 5.42
C PRO A 168 4.81 16.18 4.18
N VAL A 169 3.99 15.79 3.20
CA VAL A 169 4.48 15.15 1.97
C VAL A 169 5.35 16.12 1.18
N THR A 170 4.89 17.37 0.99
CA THR A 170 5.66 18.40 0.28
C THR A 170 7.00 18.65 0.95
N LEU A 171 7.01 18.84 2.27
CA LEU A 171 8.23 19.14 3.04
C LEU A 171 9.19 17.94 3.05
N LEU A 172 8.68 16.72 3.30
CA LEU A 172 9.48 15.50 3.31
C LEU A 172 10.06 15.21 1.94
N CYS A 173 9.30 15.43 0.86
CA CYS A 173 9.84 15.27 -0.47
C CYS A 173 10.91 16.34 -0.75
N TYR A 174 10.63 17.62 -0.51
CA TYR A 174 11.58 18.69 -0.81
C TYR A 174 12.90 18.55 -0.02
N TYR A 175 12.82 18.58 1.32
CA TYR A 175 14.00 18.49 2.19
C TYR A 175 14.61 17.09 2.20
N GLY A 176 13.78 16.05 2.15
CA GLY A 176 14.24 14.68 2.09
C GLY A 176 14.96 14.37 0.79
N SER A 177 14.59 14.97 -0.34
CA SER A 177 15.31 14.74 -1.60
C SER A 177 16.77 15.20 -1.54
N GLY A 178 17.05 16.33 -0.86
CA GLY A 178 18.42 16.81 -0.66
C GLY A 178 19.19 15.91 0.29
N ALA A 179 18.61 15.61 1.46
CA ALA A 179 19.24 14.75 2.46
C ALA A 179 19.53 13.33 1.92
N VAL A 180 18.59 12.75 1.17
CA VAL A 180 18.77 11.44 0.53
C VAL A 180 19.84 11.50 -0.55
N ALA A 181 19.86 12.54 -1.38
CA ALA A 181 20.89 12.68 -2.40
C ALA A 181 22.30 12.81 -1.79
N GLU A 182 22.48 13.66 -0.77
CA GLU A 182 23.75 13.82 -0.07
C GLU A 182 24.19 12.54 0.65
N LEU A 183 23.24 11.85 1.29
CA LEU A 183 23.50 10.56 1.89
C LEU A 183 24.02 9.59 0.84
N PHE A 184 23.31 9.37 -0.27
CA PHE A 184 23.72 8.40 -1.29
C PHE A 184 24.94 8.81 -2.12
N GLN A 185 25.32 10.10 -2.13
CA GLN A 185 26.59 10.56 -2.71
C GLN A 185 27.78 10.33 -1.78
N SER A 186 27.59 10.46 -0.47
CA SER A 186 28.64 10.24 0.54
C SER A 186 28.78 8.78 0.95
N LEU A 187 27.69 8.01 0.81
CA LEU A 187 27.62 6.61 1.18
C LEU A 187 28.25 5.74 0.09
N ASN A 188 29.35 5.09 0.40
CA ASN A 188 29.94 4.11 -0.51
C ASN A 188 29.09 2.82 -0.51
N VAL A 189 28.26 2.67 -1.53
CA VAL A 189 27.40 1.48 -1.75
C VAL A 189 28.17 0.15 -1.82
N ASN A 190 29.48 0.18 -2.01
CA ASN A 190 30.30 -1.03 -2.01
C ASN A 190 30.63 -1.57 -0.62
N VAL A 191 30.39 -0.80 0.44
CA VAL A 191 30.74 -1.19 1.80
C VAL A 191 29.72 -2.20 2.35
N TRP A 192 30.21 -3.18 3.12
CA TRP A 192 29.44 -4.36 3.54
C TRP A 192 28.14 -4.02 4.28
N TYR A 193 28.12 -2.97 5.11
CA TYR A 193 26.92 -2.60 5.88
C TYR A 193 25.83 -2.00 4.99
N VAL A 194 26.21 -1.24 3.94
CA VAL A 194 25.25 -0.72 2.96
C VAL A 194 24.66 -1.86 2.15
N LYS A 195 25.52 -2.77 1.67
CA LYS A 195 25.09 -3.98 0.97
C LYS A 195 24.16 -4.83 1.83
N ALA A 196 24.45 -4.97 3.12
CA ALA A 196 23.58 -5.68 4.05
C ALA A 196 22.19 -5.03 4.14
N ILE A 197 22.11 -3.69 4.28
CA ILE A 197 20.83 -2.97 4.32
C ILE A 197 20.04 -3.14 3.01
N LEU A 198 20.70 -3.02 1.86
CA LEU A 198 20.07 -3.24 0.55
C LEU A 198 19.60 -4.69 0.37
N SER A 199 20.38 -5.66 0.87
CA SER A 199 20.04 -7.09 0.83
C SER A 199 18.87 -7.42 1.74
N VAL A 200 18.77 -6.78 2.91
CA VAL A 200 17.57 -6.91 3.77
C VAL A 200 16.35 -6.32 3.06
N GLY A 201 16.53 -5.17 2.39
CA GLY A 201 15.50 -4.54 1.59
C GLY A 201 14.93 -5.46 0.50
N SER A 202 15.77 -6.22 -0.19
CA SER A 202 15.32 -7.12 -1.28
C SER A 202 14.50 -8.31 -0.80
N VAL A 203 14.50 -8.63 0.50
CA VAL A 203 13.69 -9.70 1.10
C VAL A 203 12.31 -9.17 1.56
N LEU A 204 12.13 -7.85 1.71
CA LEU A 204 10.86 -7.26 2.16
C LEU A 204 9.64 -7.61 1.27
N PRO A 205 9.75 -7.75 -0.07
CA PRO A 205 8.63 -8.26 -0.89
C PRO A 205 8.14 -9.64 -0.44
N ALA A 206 9.02 -10.53 0.03
CA ALA A 206 8.63 -11.83 0.55
C ALA A 206 7.81 -11.72 1.85
N VAL A 207 8.10 -10.71 2.68
CA VAL A 207 7.30 -10.40 3.88
C VAL A 207 5.87 -10.01 3.50
N GLY A 208 5.70 -9.21 2.45
CA GLY A 208 4.38 -8.85 1.91
C GLY A 208 3.57 -10.07 1.48
N ILE A 209 4.19 -11.01 0.76
CA ILE A 209 3.57 -12.29 0.38
C ILE A 209 3.23 -13.14 1.62
N GLY A 210 4.10 -13.13 2.65
CA GLY A 210 3.84 -13.81 3.91
C GLY A 210 2.64 -13.26 4.67
N ILE A 211 2.44 -11.93 4.66
CA ILE A 211 1.25 -11.29 5.24
C ILE A 211 -0.02 -11.72 4.50
N LEU A 212 0.02 -11.78 3.16
CA LEU A 212 -1.09 -12.34 2.36
C LEU A 212 -1.40 -13.77 2.77
N LEU A 213 -0.38 -14.61 2.81
CA LEU A 213 -0.54 -16.02 3.13
C LEU A 213 -1.20 -16.19 4.50
N LYS A 214 -0.77 -15.41 5.51
CA LYS A 214 -1.39 -15.40 6.83
C LYS A 214 -2.86 -14.97 6.80
N SER A 215 -3.24 -14.04 5.92
CA SER A 215 -4.64 -13.58 5.80
C SER A 215 -5.56 -14.56 5.06
N VAL A 216 -4.99 -15.41 4.18
CA VAL A 216 -5.75 -16.36 3.35
C VAL A 216 -5.81 -17.77 3.98
N VAL A 217 -4.78 -18.15 4.74
CA VAL A 217 -4.68 -19.46 5.37
C VAL A 217 -5.51 -19.47 6.65
N SER A 218 -6.62 -20.21 6.62
CA SER A 218 -7.49 -20.42 7.79
C SER A 218 -7.10 -21.69 8.55
N LYS A 219 -6.61 -22.71 7.83
CA LYS A 219 -6.18 -24.00 8.39
C LYS A 219 -4.76 -24.34 7.95
N THR A 220 -4.00 -25.03 8.79
CA THR A 220 -2.65 -25.51 8.44
C THR A 220 -2.65 -26.38 7.17
N SER A 221 -3.76 -27.06 6.86
CA SER A 221 -3.94 -27.81 5.62
C SER A 221 -3.90 -26.94 4.36
N ASP A 222 -4.25 -25.65 4.45
CA ASP A 222 -4.28 -24.75 3.29
C ASP A 222 -2.86 -24.41 2.80
N LEU A 223 -1.86 -24.55 3.70
CA LEU A 223 -0.45 -24.46 3.32
C LEU A 223 -0.05 -25.55 2.33
N ILE A 224 -0.72 -26.70 2.30
CA ILE A 224 -0.42 -27.77 1.33
C ILE A 224 -0.73 -27.28 -0.09
N TYR A 225 -1.85 -26.61 -0.30
CA TYR A 225 -2.21 -26.03 -1.60
C TYR A 225 -1.23 -24.91 -2.00
N PHE A 226 -0.81 -24.09 -1.05
CA PHE A 226 0.20 -23.07 -1.29
C PHE A 226 1.54 -23.67 -1.70
N MET A 227 2.05 -24.66 -0.96
CA MET A 227 3.31 -25.33 -1.24
C MET A 227 3.29 -26.06 -2.59
N PHE A 228 2.16 -26.69 -2.92
CA PHE A 228 1.95 -27.30 -4.22
C PHE A 228 2.01 -26.26 -5.35
N GLY A 229 1.26 -25.17 -5.21
CA GLY A 229 1.28 -24.07 -6.18
C GLY A 229 2.65 -23.41 -6.34
N PHE A 230 3.39 -23.24 -5.24
CA PHE A 230 4.75 -22.71 -5.22
C PHE A 230 5.73 -23.61 -5.99
N ALA A 231 5.72 -24.91 -5.70
CA ALA A 231 6.56 -25.88 -6.41
C ALA A 231 6.20 -25.98 -7.90
N LEU A 232 4.89 -25.95 -8.22
CA LEU A 232 4.39 -25.99 -9.60
C LEU A 232 4.82 -24.74 -10.39
N ALA A 233 4.64 -23.55 -9.82
CA ALA A 233 5.02 -22.30 -10.46
C ALA A 233 6.52 -22.23 -10.75
N ALA A 234 7.34 -22.65 -9.79
CA ALA A 234 8.80 -22.67 -9.93
C ALA A 234 9.28 -23.71 -10.95
N SER A 235 8.72 -24.93 -10.93
CA SER A 235 9.16 -26.03 -11.81
C SER A 235 8.76 -25.82 -13.28
N MET A 236 7.59 -25.23 -13.52
CA MET A 236 7.07 -25.01 -14.87
C MET A 236 7.36 -23.61 -15.43
N GLY A 237 8.00 -22.73 -14.64
CA GLY A 237 8.28 -21.35 -15.05
C GLY A 237 7.01 -20.55 -15.33
N LEU A 238 5.94 -20.78 -14.56
CA LEU A 238 4.66 -20.13 -14.80
C LEU A 238 4.78 -18.62 -14.54
N THR A 239 4.26 -17.81 -15.47
CA THR A 239 4.05 -16.38 -15.23
C THR A 239 2.97 -16.19 -14.17
N LEU A 240 2.91 -15.00 -13.54
CA LEU A 240 1.87 -14.68 -12.56
C LEU A 240 0.47 -14.93 -13.13
N ILE A 241 0.23 -14.53 -14.38
CA ILE A 241 -1.05 -14.74 -15.08
C ILE A 241 -1.35 -16.23 -15.25
N ALA A 242 -0.38 -17.02 -15.71
CA ALA A 242 -0.56 -18.46 -15.89
C ALA A 242 -0.83 -19.18 -14.56
N ALA A 243 -0.10 -18.81 -13.50
CA ALA A 243 -0.32 -19.33 -12.15
C ALA A 243 -1.72 -18.98 -11.62
N THR A 244 -2.22 -17.76 -11.86
CA THR A 244 -3.58 -17.37 -11.49
C THR A 244 -4.64 -18.19 -12.21
N VAL A 245 -4.49 -18.45 -13.51
CA VAL A 245 -5.45 -19.27 -14.27
C VAL A 245 -5.48 -20.70 -13.74
N VAL A 246 -4.30 -21.32 -13.53
CA VAL A 246 -4.21 -22.67 -12.98
C VAL A 246 -4.84 -22.74 -11.59
N GLY A 247 -4.48 -21.81 -10.70
CA GLY A 247 -5.06 -21.73 -9.36
C GLY A 247 -6.57 -21.51 -9.38
N GLY A 248 -7.08 -20.69 -10.30
CA GLY A 248 -8.51 -20.43 -10.50
C GLY A 248 -9.28 -21.68 -10.91
N VAL A 249 -8.72 -22.53 -11.77
CA VAL A 249 -9.33 -23.82 -12.13
C VAL A 249 -9.43 -24.74 -10.91
N PHE A 250 -8.35 -24.87 -10.12
CA PHE A 250 -8.39 -25.65 -8.88
C PHE A 250 -9.40 -25.10 -7.87
N ALA A 251 -9.49 -23.77 -7.73
CA ALA A 251 -10.46 -23.13 -6.86
C ALA A 251 -11.90 -23.41 -7.29
N LEU A 252 -12.21 -23.35 -8.59
CA LEU A 252 -13.53 -23.68 -9.13
C LEU A 252 -13.89 -25.15 -8.92
N ILE A 253 -12.96 -26.07 -9.12
CA ILE A 253 -13.17 -27.51 -8.86
C ILE A 253 -13.46 -27.73 -7.37
N ASN A 254 -12.67 -27.14 -6.48
CA ASN A 254 -12.87 -27.27 -5.04
C ASN A 254 -14.21 -26.66 -4.58
N TYR A 255 -14.58 -25.51 -5.17
CA TYR A 255 -15.88 -24.87 -4.93
C TYR A 255 -17.04 -25.77 -5.36
N GLN A 256 -16.98 -26.36 -6.55
CA GLN A 256 -18.01 -27.29 -7.01
C GLN A 256 -18.10 -28.52 -6.11
N MET A 257 -16.97 -29.13 -5.72
CA MET A 257 -16.97 -30.27 -4.79
C MET A 257 -17.57 -29.93 -3.42
N THR A 258 -17.26 -28.74 -2.89
CA THR A 258 -17.80 -28.28 -1.61
C THR A 258 -19.31 -28.02 -1.71
N MET A 259 -19.75 -27.36 -2.79
CA MET A 259 -21.18 -27.12 -3.03
C MET A 259 -21.97 -28.42 -3.24
N MET A 260 -21.41 -29.41 -3.94
CA MET A 260 -22.03 -30.74 -4.07
C MET A 260 -22.15 -31.48 -2.74
N LYS A 261 -21.18 -31.35 -1.84
CA LYS A 261 -21.27 -31.90 -0.48
C LYS A 261 -22.34 -31.18 0.35
N ALA A 262 -22.46 -29.87 0.22
CA ALA A 262 -23.49 -29.07 0.90
C ALA A 262 -24.91 -29.38 0.39
N THR A 263 -25.08 -29.56 -0.93
CA THR A 263 -26.38 -29.93 -1.52
C THR A 263 -26.71 -31.43 -1.35
N GLY A 264 -25.71 -32.30 -1.28
CA GLY A 264 -25.88 -33.73 -0.98
C GLY A 264 -26.25 -34.05 0.46
N ALA A 265 -26.05 -33.12 1.40
CA ALA A 265 -26.40 -33.27 2.82
C ALA A 265 -27.90 -33.10 3.13
N VAL A 266 -28.72 -32.66 2.17
CA VAL A 266 -30.20 -32.60 2.33
C VAL A 266 -30.85 -34.00 2.23
N GLY A 267 -30.05 -35.04 1.96
CA GLY A 267 -30.51 -36.43 1.77
C GLY A 267 -30.30 -37.40 2.94
N GLY A 268 -29.80 -36.96 4.11
CA GLY A 268 -29.65 -37.88 5.23
C GLY A 268 -28.96 -37.34 6.47
N ALA A 269 -29.71 -37.37 7.57
CA ALA A 269 -29.31 -37.22 8.97
C ALA A 269 -28.95 -35.80 9.46
N SER A 270 -29.72 -35.38 10.48
CA SER A 270 -29.48 -34.24 11.37
C SER A 270 -28.04 -34.18 11.86
N VAL A 271 -27.33 -33.13 11.49
CA VAL A 271 -26.09 -32.71 12.15
C VAL A 271 -26.36 -31.34 12.73
N ASP A 272 -26.32 -31.32 14.06
CA ASP A 272 -26.36 -30.17 14.95
C ASP A 272 -25.26 -29.18 14.52
N TYR A 273 -25.66 -27.98 14.09
CA TYR A 273 -24.75 -26.86 13.91
C TYR A 273 -24.78 -26.08 15.22
N ASP A 274 -23.86 -26.41 16.13
CA ASP A 274 -23.45 -25.46 17.16
C ASP A 274 -22.64 -24.36 16.45
N ASP A 275 -23.38 -23.34 16.02
CA ASP A 275 -22.86 -22.03 15.64
C ASP A 275 -22.28 -21.36 16.89
N GLU A 276 -21.02 -21.66 17.21
CA GLU A 276 -20.18 -20.74 18.00
C GLU A 276 -19.63 -19.68 17.04
N GLU A 277 -20.53 -18.74 16.68
CA GLU A 277 -20.16 -17.38 16.33
C GLU A 277 -19.55 -16.71 17.56
N ASP A 278 -18.22 -16.76 17.70
CA ASP A 278 -17.52 -15.88 18.61
C ASP A 278 -16.97 -14.65 17.85
N ILE A 279 -17.52 -13.52 18.29
CA ILE A 279 -17.42 -12.11 17.87
C ILE A 279 -15.99 -11.57 17.86
#